data_AF-A0A2E6BK36-F1
#
_entry.id   AF-A0A2E6BK36-F1
#
_cell.length_a   1.000
_cell.length_b   1.000
_cell.length_c   1.000
_cell.angle_alpha   90.00
_cell.angle_beta   90.00
_cell.angle_gamma   90.00
#
_symmetry.space_group_name_H-M   'P 1'
#
loop_
_entity.id
_entity.type
_entity.pdbx_description
1 polymer ?
#
loop_
_entity_poly.entity_id
_entity_poly.type
_entity_poly.pdbx_seq_one_letter_code
_entity_poly.pdbx_strand_id
1 'polypeptide(L)'
;MFFTNKFKTLEIPLNKKFIHIDGKAVWKDSLGDYGNLQCYGRLIDEKLVGTNLDIFCKAKNQENKKFWFRMQRNSTDTDAGVGKTTYLYGEGKYKKFVDMKCKYASKIFDSNAIVNQRCDIR
;
A
#
# COMPACT_ATOMS: atom_id res chain seq x y z
N MET A 1 2.05 -3.62 -9.01
CA MET A 1 3.10 -3.71 -7.99
C MET A 1 3.15 -5.12 -7.43
N PHE A 2 4.34 -5.67 -7.20
CA PHE A 2 4.54 -7.00 -6.64
C PHE A 2 5.35 -6.90 -5.35
N PHE A 3 4.73 -7.28 -4.23
CA PHE A 3 5.26 -7.17 -2.88
C PHE A 3 5.73 -8.53 -2.35
N THR A 4 6.80 -8.48 -1.55
CA THR A 4 7.24 -9.55 -0.66
C THR A 4 7.32 -8.96 0.74
N ASN A 5 6.55 -9.52 1.67
CA ASN A 5 6.32 -8.96 2.99
C ASN A 5 6.88 -9.86 4.08
N LYS A 6 7.30 -9.23 5.18
CA LYS A 6 7.55 -9.87 6.47
C LYS A 6 6.50 -9.37 7.45
N PHE A 7 5.91 -10.30 8.18
CA PHE A 7 4.87 -10.02 9.15
C PHE A 7 5.39 -10.27 10.56
N LYS A 8 5.07 -9.37 11.49
CA LYS A 8 5.24 -9.62 12.93
C LYS A 8 3.88 -9.42 13.60
N THR A 9 3.41 -10.44 14.29
CA THR A 9 2.08 -10.46 14.89
C THR A 9 2.17 -10.26 16.40
N LEU A 10 1.27 -9.45 16.93
CA LEU A 10 0.99 -9.29 18.35
C LEU A 10 -0.49 -9.60 18.56
N GLU A 11 -0.77 -10.62 19.36
CA GLU A 11 -2.13 -10.96 19.78
C GLU A 11 -2.58 -9.98 20.89
N ILE A 12 -3.78 -9.43 20.74
CA ILE A 12 -4.39 -8.48 21.69
C ILE A 12 -5.64 -9.16 22.28
N PRO A 13 -5.97 -8.93 23.57
CA PRO A 13 -7.21 -9.42 24.16
C PRO A 13 -8.45 -9.08 23.32
N LEU A 14 -9.53 -9.86 23.50
CA LEU A 14 -10.81 -9.69 22.77
C LEU A 14 -10.72 -10.01 21.27
N ASN A 15 -9.94 -11.02 20.88
CA ASN A 15 -9.81 -11.51 19.49
C ASN A 15 -9.30 -10.46 18.49
N LYS A 16 -8.48 -9.50 18.95
CA LYS A 16 -7.84 -8.52 18.08
C LYS A 16 -6.42 -8.93 17.78
N LYS A 17 -5.94 -8.68 16.56
CA LYS A 17 -4.55 -8.91 16.18
C LYS A 17 -3.95 -7.66 15.60
N PHE A 18 -2.77 -7.30 16.08
CA PHE A 18 -1.94 -6.29 15.46
C PHE A 18 -0.85 -6.97 14.64
N ILE A 19 -0.76 -6.62 13.37
CA ILE A 19 0.23 -7.18 12.45
C ILE A 19 1.07 -6.03 11.91
N HIS A 20 2.35 -6.00 12.27
CA HIS A 20 3.32 -5.13 11.62
C HIS A 20 3.73 -5.70 10.27
N ILE A 21 3.78 -4.84 9.26
CA ILE A 21 4.13 -5.20 7.89
C ILE A 21 5.42 -4.47 7.52
N ASP A 22 6.43 -5.23 7.13
CA ASP A 22 7.65 -4.76 6.47
C ASP A 22 7.67 -5.33 5.06
N GLY A 23 7.41 -4.48 4.06
CA GLY A 23 7.19 -4.89 2.67
C GLY A 23 8.22 -4.29 1.73
N LYS A 24 8.80 -5.11 0.87
CA LYS A 24 9.55 -4.68 -0.32
C LYS A 24 8.76 -4.99 -1.56
N ALA A 25 8.85 -4.16 -2.58
CA ALA A 25 8.15 -4.42 -3.82
C ALA A 25 8.87 -3.85 -5.04
N VAL A 26 8.51 -4.39 -6.20
CA VAL A 26 8.78 -3.80 -7.51
C VAL A 26 7.49 -3.25 -8.10
N TRP A 27 7.62 -2.17 -8.86
CA TRP A 27 6.48 -1.53 -9.52
C TRP A 27 6.83 -1.12 -10.95
N LYS A 28 5.80 -1.04 -11.77
CA LYS A 28 5.81 -0.45 -13.10
C LYS A 28 4.51 0.32 -13.31
N ASP A 29 4.55 1.40 -14.07
CA ASP A 29 3.36 2.14 -14.49
C ASP A 29 3.01 1.89 -15.97
N SER A 30 1.92 2.53 -16.42
CA SER A 30 1.45 2.42 -17.81
C SER A 30 2.30 3.20 -18.83
N LEU A 31 3.18 4.09 -18.37
CA LEU A 31 4.08 4.89 -19.19
C LEU A 31 5.48 4.25 -19.32
N GLY A 32 5.66 3.05 -18.76
CA GLY A 32 6.93 2.32 -18.80
C GLY A 32 7.94 2.73 -17.73
N ASP A 33 7.54 3.55 -16.75
CA ASP A 33 8.35 3.88 -15.58
C ASP A 33 8.33 2.70 -14.61
N TYR A 34 9.44 2.44 -13.92
CA TYR A 34 9.52 1.31 -13.01
C TYR A 34 10.53 1.54 -11.89
N GLY A 35 10.42 0.74 -10.83
CA GLY A 35 11.36 0.87 -9.74
C GLY A 35 11.06 -0.02 -8.56
N ASN A 36 11.70 0.34 -7.45
CA ASN A 36 11.60 -0.37 -6.19
C ASN A 36 10.84 0.48 -5.18
N LEU A 37 10.24 -0.19 -4.21
CA LEU A 37 9.59 0.45 -3.08
C LEU A 37 9.86 -0.33 -1.79
N GLN A 38 9.89 0.41 -0.69
CA GLN A 38 9.96 -0.09 0.67
C GLN A 38 8.78 0.49 1.43
N CYS A 39 8.05 -0.36 2.14
CA CYS A 39 6.86 -0.02 2.88
C CYS A 39 6.94 -0.52 4.32
N TYR A 40 6.36 0.25 5.23
CA TYR A 40 6.15 -0.13 6.61
C TYR A 40 4.75 0.25 7.04
N GLY A 41 4.11 -0.60 7.83
CA GLY A 41 2.77 -0.30 8.28
C GLY A 41 2.23 -1.28 9.29
N ARG A 42 0.92 -1.20 9.47
CA ARG A 42 0.15 -2.08 10.33
C ARG A 42 -1.11 -2.56 9.65
N LEU A 43 -1.56 -3.72 10.09
CA LEU A 43 -2.89 -4.26 9.89
C LEU A 43 -3.46 -4.57 11.27
N ILE A 44 -4.61 -3.98 11.59
CA ILE A 44 -5.40 -4.36 12.75
C ILE A 44 -6.51 -5.26 12.22
N ASP A 45 -6.54 -6.50 12.70
CA ASP A 45 -7.58 -7.47 12.42
C ASP A 45 -8.48 -7.59 13.64
N GLU A 46 -9.72 -7.13 13.50
CA GLU A 46 -10.76 -7.25 14.50
C GLU A 46 -11.74 -8.32 14.02
N LYS A 47 -11.60 -9.53 14.58
CA LYS A 47 -12.43 -10.68 14.20
C LYS A 47 -13.91 -10.30 14.29
N LEU A 48 -14.66 -10.53 13.20
CA LEU A 48 -16.09 -10.20 13.00
C LEU A 48 -16.41 -8.73 12.67
N VAL A 49 -15.50 -7.78 12.90
CA VAL A 49 -15.74 -6.35 12.62
C VAL A 49 -15.09 -5.98 11.29
N GLY A 50 -13.84 -6.36 11.06
CA GLY A 50 -13.11 -6.07 9.83
C GLY A 50 -11.63 -5.84 10.05
N THR A 51 -10.98 -5.32 9.02
CA THR A 51 -9.54 -5.10 8.97
C THR A 51 -9.22 -3.65 8.64
N ASN A 52 -8.27 -3.08 9.37
CA ASN A 52 -7.76 -1.73 9.14
C ASN A 52 -6.28 -1.81 8.74
N LEU A 53 -6.01 -1.51 7.47
CA LEU A 53 -4.67 -1.46 6.91
C LEU A 53 -4.20 0.00 6.81
N ASP A 54 -2.98 0.26 7.27
CA ASP A 54 -2.33 1.57 7.17
C ASP A 54 -0.83 1.39 6.94
N ILE A 55 -0.37 1.69 5.73
CA ILE A 55 1.00 1.46 5.27
C ILE A 55 1.57 2.75 4.66
N PHE A 56 2.80 3.09 5.02
CA PHE A 56 3.59 4.15 4.40
C PHE A 56 4.68 3.55 3.54
N CYS A 57 4.82 4.08 2.34
CA CYS A 57 5.73 3.58 1.32
C CYS A 57 6.63 4.68 0.80
N LYS A 58 7.89 4.32 0.54
CA LYS A 58 8.87 5.11 -0.19
C LYS A 58 9.23 4.36 -1.46
N ALA A 59 9.08 5.01 -2.60
CA ALA A 59 9.46 4.49 -3.91
C ALA A 59 10.64 5.26 -4.50
N LYS A 60 11.38 4.59 -5.38
CA LYS A 60 12.47 5.14 -6.16
C LYS A 60 12.43 4.53 -7.56
N ASN A 61 12.45 5.36 -8.59
CA ASN A 61 12.47 4.89 -9.99
C ASN A 61 13.89 4.71 -10.54
N GLN A 62 14.00 4.27 -11.80
CA GLN A 62 15.26 4.07 -12.53
C GLN A 62 16.11 5.34 -12.66
N GLU A 63 15.52 6.52 -12.58
CA GLU A 63 16.21 7.83 -12.61
C GLU A 63 16.55 8.37 -11.22
N ASN A 64 16.45 7.53 -10.17
CA ASN A 64 16.64 7.90 -8.77
C ASN A 64 15.65 8.93 -8.21
N LYS A 65 14.58 9.28 -8.93
CA LYS A 65 13.50 10.13 -8.43
C LYS A 65 12.63 9.36 -7.45
N LYS A 66 12.28 10.02 -6.35
CA LYS A 66 11.54 9.41 -5.23
C LYS A 66 10.14 9.98 -5.10
N PHE A 67 9.26 9.15 -4.55
CA PHE A 67 7.95 9.57 -4.10
C PHE A 67 7.52 8.75 -2.88
N TRP A 68 6.61 9.30 -2.10
CA TRP A 68 6.09 8.72 -0.88
C TRP A 68 4.58 8.70 -0.95
N PHE A 69 4.00 7.61 -0.49
CA PHE A 69 2.55 7.43 -0.50
C PHE A 69 2.12 6.57 0.68
N ARG A 70 0.85 6.75 1.06
CA ARG A 70 0.18 5.99 2.11
C ARG A 70 -0.89 5.12 1.48
N MET A 71 -0.91 3.84 1.81
CA MET A 71 -1.97 2.91 1.43
C MET A 71 -2.86 2.64 2.64
N GLN A 72 -4.15 2.88 2.48
CA GLN A 72 -5.14 2.67 3.53
C GLN A 72 -6.27 1.79 3.01
N ARG A 73 -6.73 0.85 3.83
CA ARG A 73 -7.93 0.05 3.55
C ARG A 73 -8.69 -0.21 4.83
N ASN A 74 -9.99 0.05 4.80
CA ASN A 74 -10.90 -0.38 5.83
C ASN A 74 -11.89 -1.37 5.22
N SER A 75 -11.92 -2.62 5.69
CA SER A 75 -12.79 -3.64 5.10
C SER A 75 -14.23 -3.58 5.62
N THR A 76 -14.54 -2.68 6.55
CA THR A 76 -15.93 -2.37 6.94
C THR A 76 -16.64 -1.50 5.92
N ASP A 77 -15.88 -0.86 5.01
CA ASP A 77 -16.44 -0.03 3.95
C ASP A 77 -17.01 -0.95 2.85
N THR A 78 -18.18 -0.58 2.31
CA THR A 78 -18.99 -1.39 1.37
C THR A 78 -18.26 -1.84 0.08
N ASP A 79 -17.10 -1.25 -0.24
CA ASP A 79 -16.20 -1.67 -1.33
C ASP A 79 -15.25 -2.78 -0.86
N ALA A 80 -15.80 -3.94 -0.51
CA ALA A 80 -15.08 -5.09 0.03
C ALA A 80 -13.81 -5.43 -0.80
N GLY A 81 -12.64 -5.04 -0.28
CA GLY A 81 -11.34 -5.38 -0.87
C GLY A 81 -10.62 -4.28 -1.65
N VAL A 82 -11.20 -3.09 -1.81
CA VAL A 82 -10.56 -1.93 -2.46
C VAL A 82 -10.00 -0.98 -1.41
N GLY A 83 -8.73 -0.59 -1.55
CA GLY A 83 -8.09 0.43 -0.72
C GLY A 83 -7.84 1.74 -1.46
N LYS A 84 -7.33 2.73 -0.74
CA LYS A 84 -6.97 4.05 -1.26
C LYS A 84 -5.48 4.31 -1.01
N THR A 85 -4.79 4.71 -2.07
CA THR A 85 -3.44 5.26 -2.02
C THR A 85 -3.54 6.78 -2.00
N THR A 86 -2.84 7.44 -1.07
CA THR A 86 -2.66 8.90 -1.07
C THR A 86 -1.19 9.22 -1.23
N TYR A 87 -0.83 9.98 -2.25
CA TYR A 87 0.55 10.43 -2.45
C TYR A 87 0.86 11.61 -1.52
N LEU A 88 1.91 11.47 -0.74
CA LEU A 88 2.29 12.44 0.30
C LEU A 88 3.32 13.44 -0.20
N TYR A 89 4.24 12.97 -1.06
CA TYR A 89 5.31 13.78 -1.60
C TYR A 89 5.90 13.13 -2.86
N GLY A 90 6.44 13.93 -3.77
CA GLY A 90 7.09 13.43 -4.98
C GLY A 90 8.13 14.39 -5.54
N GLU A 91 9.21 13.85 -6.09
CA GLU A 91 10.23 14.60 -6.82
C GLU A 91 9.91 14.67 -8.33
N GLY A 92 10.34 15.73 -9.01
CA GLY A 92 10.24 15.85 -10.47
C GLY A 92 8.81 15.61 -10.99
N LYS A 93 8.68 14.64 -11.91
CA LYS A 93 7.39 14.28 -12.53
C LYS A 93 6.34 13.76 -11.54
N TYR A 94 6.73 13.37 -10.32
CA TYR A 94 5.80 12.88 -9.30
C TYR A 94 5.14 14.00 -8.48
N LYS A 95 5.59 15.25 -8.59
CA LYS A 95 4.97 16.39 -7.90
C LYS A 95 3.48 16.52 -8.22
N LYS A 96 3.09 16.20 -9.46
CA LYS A 96 1.69 16.24 -9.92
C LYS A 96 0.77 15.25 -9.19
N PHE A 97 1.32 14.25 -8.51
CA PHE A 97 0.54 13.26 -7.79
C PHE A 97 0.31 13.64 -6.33
N VAL A 98 0.99 14.64 -5.77
CA VAL A 98 0.82 15.01 -4.35
C VAL A 98 -0.65 15.30 -4.03
N ASP A 99 -1.13 14.77 -2.90
CA ASP A 99 -2.52 14.76 -2.43
C ASP A 99 -3.53 14.00 -3.31
N MET A 100 -3.09 13.43 -4.44
CA MET A 100 -3.92 12.59 -5.29
C MET A 100 -4.28 11.29 -4.56
N LYS A 101 -5.57 10.95 -4.62
CA LYS A 101 -6.12 9.71 -4.08
C LYS A 101 -6.40 8.74 -5.22
N CYS A 102 -5.80 7.56 -5.17
CA CYS A 102 -5.97 6.50 -6.17
C CYS A 102 -6.60 5.27 -5.54
N LYS A 103 -7.46 4.57 -6.28
CA LYS A 103 -8.00 3.29 -5.82
C LYS A 103 -6.98 2.18 -6.11
N TYR A 104 -6.88 1.21 -5.21
CA TYR A 104 -6.08 0.01 -5.44
C TYR A 104 -6.84 -1.26 -5.04
N ALA A 105 -6.55 -2.34 -5.74
CA ALA A 105 -6.97 -3.69 -5.39
C ALA A 105 -5.74 -4.56 -5.09
N SER A 106 -5.86 -5.45 -4.11
CA SER A 106 -4.77 -6.31 -3.67
C SER A 106 -5.18 -7.77 -3.58
N LYS A 107 -4.34 -8.68 -4.05
CA LYS A 107 -4.43 -10.12 -3.78
C LYS A 107 -3.18 -10.57 -3.02
N ILE A 108 -3.36 -11.31 -1.94
CA ILE A 108 -2.29 -11.82 -1.08
C ILE A 108 -2.17 -13.33 -1.32
N PHE A 109 -0.95 -13.83 -1.39
CA PHE A 109 -0.62 -15.26 -1.46
C PHE A 109 0.67 -15.48 -0.67
N ASP A 110 0.58 -16.26 0.41
CA ASP A 110 1.66 -16.43 1.39
C ASP A 110 2.20 -15.07 1.90
N SER A 111 3.50 -14.85 1.78
CA SER A 111 4.18 -13.60 2.12
C SER A 111 4.09 -12.54 1.01
N ASN A 112 3.60 -12.90 -0.17
CA ASN A 112 3.60 -12.05 -1.34
C ASN A 112 2.23 -11.40 -1.59
N ALA A 113 2.24 -10.28 -2.31
CA ALA A 113 1.01 -9.64 -2.75
C ALA A 113 1.16 -8.98 -4.11
N ILE A 114 0.11 -9.07 -4.92
CA ILE A 114 -0.03 -8.27 -6.13
C ILE A 114 -1.00 -7.14 -5.84
N VAL A 115 -0.56 -5.91 -6.10
CA VAL A 115 -1.38 -4.71 -5.95
C VAL A 115 -1.46 -3.99 -7.29
N ASN A 116 -2.68 -3.78 -7.76
CA ASN A 116 -2.98 -2.97 -8.93
C ASN A 116 -3.63 -1.68 -8.49
N GLN A 117 -3.10 -0.56 -8.95
CA GLN A 117 -3.56 0.78 -8.61
C GLN A 117 -4.02 1.50 -9.87
N ARG A 118 -5.12 2.24 -9.78
CA ARG A 118 -5.63 3.12 -10.82
C ARG A 118 -5.75 4.54 -10.26
N CYS A 119 -5.09 5.47 -10.94
CA CYS A 119 -5.15 6.90 -10.67
C CYS A 119 -5.83 7.59 -11.85
N ASP A 120 -6.90 8.32 -11.60
CA ASP A 120 -7.56 9.10 -12.65
C ASP A 120 -6.88 10.48 -12.74
N ILE A 121 -5.85 10.57 -13.58
CA ILE A 121 -5.08 11.80 -13.78
C ILE A 121 -5.95 12.76 -14.58
N ARG A 122 -6.33 13.88 -13.96
CA ARG A 122 -7.02 14.99 -14.62
C ARG A 122 -6.01 15.99 -15.17
#